data_AF-A0A7J3BP04-F1
#
_entry.id   AF-A0A7J3BP04-F1
#
_cell.length_a   1.000
_cell.length_b   1.000
_cell.length_c   1.000
_cell.angle_alpha   90.00
_cell.angle_beta   90.00
_cell.angle_gamma   90.00
#
_symmetry.space_group_name_H-M   'P 1'
#
loop_
_entity.id
_entity.type
_entity.pdbx_description
1 polymer ?
#
loop_
_entity_poly.entity_id
_entity_poly.type
_entity_poly.pdbx_seq_one_letter_code
_entity_poly.pdbx_strand_id
1 'polypeptide(L)'
;MVTKTNKENKKSKIKRPKKKSKPTFNVLNYGFFKAVKERWRKPRGTANKKRRKFKWAGALPKIGYKNPDSVRSVREDGRKEILVRGMPDVEKLKSLPSHELQGLCVRFASSLSKKTRAKMLPAINQ
;
A
#
# COMPACT_ATOMS: atom_id res chain seq x y z
N MET A 1 20.09 -22.36 41.96
CA MET A 1 19.21 -22.66 40.81
C MET A 1 18.81 -21.35 40.15
N VAL A 2 19.44 -20.98 39.04
CA VAL A 2 19.12 -19.74 38.31
C VAL A 2 18.05 -20.06 37.27
N THR A 3 16.82 -19.58 37.49
CA THR A 3 15.71 -19.77 36.55
C THR A 3 15.91 -18.88 35.34
N LYS A 4 16.14 -19.49 34.18
CA LYS A 4 15.96 -18.84 32.87
C LYS A 4 14.48 -18.48 32.74
N THR A 5 14.15 -17.26 32.36
CA THR A 5 13.36 -16.98 31.14
C THR A 5 13.34 -15.48 30.87
N ASN A 6 14.11 -15.10 29.86
CA ASN A 6 14.04 -13.82 29.19
C ASN A 6 12.61 -13.61 28.65
N LYS A 7 11.80 -12.87 29.41
CA LYS A 7 10.41 -12.51 29.11
C LYS A 7 10.33 -11.17 28.35
N GLU A 8 11.43 -10.73 27.75
CA GLU A 8 11.59 -9.41 27.14
C GLU A 8 11.87 -9.52 25.64
N ASN A 9 10.90 -10.02 24.88
CA ASN A 9 10.84 -9.70 23.44
C ASN A 9 9.44 -9.95 22.84
N LYS A 10 8.39 -9.53 23.54
CA LYS A 10 7.12 -9.23 22.85
C LYS A 10 7.23 -7.84 22.23
N LYS A 11 8.02 -7.71 21.15
CA LYS A 11 7.88 -6.56 20.23
C LYS A 11 6.40 -6.47 19.86
N SER A 12 5.72 -5.42 20.30
CA SER A 12 4.33 -5.14 19.99
C SER A 12 4.19 -5.07 18.47
N LYS A 13 3.76 -6.16 17.85
CA LYS A 13 3.48 -6.19 16.41
C LYS A 13 2.37 -5.17 16.16
N ILE A 14 2.69 -4.07 15.47
CA ILE A 14 1.70 -3.10 15.02
C ILE A 14 0.59 -3.90 14.33
N LYS A 15 -0.65 -3.78 14.83
CA LYS A 15 -1.76 -4.60 14.34
C LYS A 15 -2.07 -4.19 12.91
N ARG A 16 -2.15 -5.18 12.02
CA ARG A 16 -2.51 -4.98 10.62
C ARG A 16 -3.88 -4.27 10.54
N PRO A 17 -4.00 -3.11 9.89
CA PRO A 17 -5.28 -2.43 9.83
C PRO A 17 -6.23 -3.18 8.89
N LYS A 18 -7.47 -3.42 9.35
CA LYS A 18 -8.49 -4.12 8.55
C LYS A 18 -8.96 -3.22 7.41
N LYS A 19 -8.53 -3.54 6.18
CA LYS A 19 -9.01 -2.88 4.95
C LYS A 19 -10.31 -3.54 4.49
N LYS A 20 -11.25 -2.76 3.94
CA LYS A 20 -12.42 -3.33 3.25
C LYS A 20 -11.95 -4.09 2.02
N SER A 21 -12.49 -5.29 1.80
CA SER A 21 -12.32 -5.99 0.52
C SER A 21 -13.02 -5.18 -0.58
N LYS A 22 -12.34 -5.00 -1.71
CA LYS A 22 -12.85 -4.23 -2.86
C LYS A 22 -12.85 -5.11 -4.09
N PRO A 23 -13.89 -5.03 -4.93
CA PRO A 23 -13.88 -5.72 -6.21
C PRO A 23 -12.86 -5.10 -7.16
N THR A 24 -12.44 -5.86 -8.17
CA THR A 24 -11.67 -5.33 -9.29
C THR A 24 -12.57 -4.49 -10.19
N PHE A 25 -12.20 -3.22 -10.35
CA PHE A 25 -12.99 -2.25 -11.11
C PHE A 25 -12.59 -2.26 -12.59
N ASN A 26 -12.94 -3.34 -13.29
CA ASN A 26 -12.53 -3.53 -14.68
C ASN A 26 -13.54 -2.90 -15.64
N VAL A 27 -13.10 -2.54 -16.84
CA VAL A 27 -13.97 -2.09 -17.93
C VAL A 27 -14.93 -3.21 -18.36
N LEU A 28 -16.05 -2.84 -18.97
CA LEU A 28 -16.97 -3.81 -19.55
C LEU A 28 -16.23 -4.65 -20.62
N ASN A 29 -16.56 -5.94 -20.72
CA ASN A 29 -16.00 -6.91 -21.66
C ASN A 29 -14.49 -7.20 -21.48
N TYR A 30 -13.90 -6.81 -20.35
CA TYR A 30 -12.60 -7.33 -19.94
C TYR A 30 -12.66 -8.86 -19.84
N GLY A 31 -11.74 -9.55 -20.51
CA GLY A 31 -11.71 -11.02 -20.62
C GLY A 31 -12.39 -11.59 -21.87
N PHE A 32 -13.30 -10.84 -22.51
CA PHE A 32 -13.94 -11.27 -23.76
C PHE A 32 -13.14 -10.87 -25.01
N PHE A 33 -12.49 -9.71 -24.96
CA PHE A 33 -11.69 -9.19 -26.09
C PHE A 33 -10.26 -8.89 -25.64
N LYS A 34 -9.27 -9.38 -26.41
CA LYS A 34 -7.84 -9.13 -26.17
C LYS A 34 -7.47 -7.64 -26.20
N ALA A 35 -8.17 -6.85 -27.02
CA ALA A 35 -7.97 -5.40 -27.12
C ALA A 35 -8.42 -4.64 -25.86
N VAL A 36 -9.29 -5.24 -25.05
CA VAL A 36 -9.85 -4.62 -23.85
C VAL A 36 -8.93 -4.90 -22.65
N LYS A 37 -8.06 -3.94 -22.35
CA LYS A 37 -7.10 -4.02 -21.24
C LYS A 37 -7.77 -3.94 -19.86
N GLU A 38 -7.11 -4.48 -18.85
CA GLU A 38 -7.49 -4.34 -17.45
C GLU A 38 -7.32 -2.88 -16.99
N ARG A 39 -8.41 -2.14 -16.92
CA ARG A 39 -8.46 -0.76 -16.39
C ARG A 39 -9.89 -0.35 -16.10
N TRP A 40 -10.04 0.68 -15.28
CA TRP A 40 -11.34 1.32 -15.08
C TRP A 40 -11.68 2.31 -16.21
N ARG A 41 -12.91 2.25 -16.71
CA ARG A 41 -13.53 3.28 -17.57
C ARG A 41 -15.00 3.43 -17.20
N LYS A 42 -15.50 4.67 -17.14
CA LYS A 42 -16.92 4.95 -16.85
C LYS A 42 -17.79 4.40 -18.00
N PRO A 43 -18.75 3.49 -17.75
CA PRO A 43 -19.65 3.00 -18.78
C PRO A 43 -20.63 4.10 -19.20
N ARG A 44 -20.72 4.39 -20.50
CA ARG A 44 -21.51 5.50 -21.05
C ARG A 44 -22.85 5.06 -21.66
N GLY A 45 -22.85 4.03 -22.50
CA GLY A 45 -24.00 3.65 -23.32
C GLY A 45 -25.28 3.34 -22.54
N THR A 46 -26.43 3.71 -23.11
CA THR A 46 -27.75 3.54 -22.46
C THR A 46 -28.06 2.07 -22.17
N ALA A 47 -27.80 1.18 -23.13
CA ALA A 47 -27.99 -0.26 -22.99
C ALA A 47 -26.88 -0.98 -22.19
N ASN A 48 -25.93 -0.25 -21.61
CA ASN A 48 -24.82 -0.87 -20.88
C ASN A 48 -25.30 -1.46 -19.54
N LYS A 49 -25.11 -2.77 -19.38
CA LYS A 49 -25.58 -3.54 -18.23
C LYS A 49 -24.82 -3.19 -16.94
N LYS A 50 -23.54 -2.86 -17.05
CA LYS A 50 -22.76 -2.37 -15.90
C LYS A 50 -23.23 -0.99 -15.45
N ARG A 51 -23.59 -0.11 -16.40
CA ARG A 51 -24.20 1.21 -16.09
C ARG A 51 -25.55 1.06 -15.40
N ARG A 52 -26.38 0.13 -15.90
CA ARG A 52 -27.68 -0.25 -15.31
C ARG A 52 -27.56 -1.05 -13.99
N LYS A 53 -26.34 -1.35 -13.53
CA LYS A 53 -26.03 -2.01 -12.24
C LYS A 53 -26.62 -3.43 -12.12
N PHE A 54 -26.66 -4.19 -13.21
CA PHE A 54 -27.00 -5.62 -13.13
C PHE A 54 -25.98 -6.37 -12.26
N LYS A 55 -26.44 -7.30 -11.41
CA LYS A 55 -25.63 -8.02 -10.41
C LYS A 55 -24.39 -8.70 -11.01
N TRP A 56 -24.53 -9.33 -12.18
CA TRP A 56 -23.47 -10.09 -12.85
C TRP A 56 -22.47 -9.21 -13.62
N ALA A 57 -22.79 -7.95 -13.91
CA ALA A 57 -21.93 -7.07 -14.72
C ALA A 57 -20.73 -6.48 -13.94
N GLY A 58 -20.63 -6.80 -12.65
CA GLY A 58 -19.58 -6.33 -11.75
C GLY A 58 -19.82 -4.93 -11.18
N ALA A 59 -19.02 -4.57 -10.17
CA ALA A 59 -19.21 -3.35 -9.41
C ALA A 59 -18.79 -2.07 -10.18
N LEU A 60 -19.45 -0.96 -9.84
CA LEU A 60 -19.04 0.40 -10.21
C LEU A 60 -18.32 1.05 -9.02
N PRO A 61 -17.20 1.77 -9.22
CA PRO A 61 -16.59 2.58 -8.19
C PRO A 61 -17.59 3.62 -7.64
N LYS A 62 -17.62 3.73 -6.31
CA LYS A 62 -18.40 4.69 -5.54
C LYS A 62 -17.57 5.12 -4.32
N ILE A 63 -17.89 6.28 -3.75
CA ILE A 63 -17.21 6.79 -2.54
C ILE A 63 -17.31 5.80 -1.35
N GLY A 64 -18.39 5.02 -1.26
CA GLY A 64 -18.57 4.02 -0.18
C GLY A 64 -17.52 2.90 -0.13
N TYR A 65 -16.82 2.63 -1.24
CA TYR A 65 -15.70 1.68 -1.26
C TYR A 65 -14.40 2.26 -0.65
N LYS A 66 -14.39 3.54 -0.27
CA LYS A 66 -13.26 4.17 0.43
C LYS A 66 -13.05 3.50 1.79
N ASN A 67 -11.78 3.26 2.13
CA ASN A 67 -11.38 2.88 3.50
C ASN A 67 -11.35 4.14 4.38
N PRO A 68 -11.49 4.01 5.72
CA PRO A 68 -11.30 5.14 6.63
C PRO A 68 -9.88 5.71 6.46
N ASP A 69 -9.73 7.01 6.71
CA ASP A 69 -8.47 7.72 6.44
C ASP A 69 -7.32 7.24 7.33
N SER A 70 -7.61 6.71 8.52
CA SER A 70 -6.62 6.08 9.42
C SER A 70 -5.94 4.83 8.82
N VAL A 71 -6.65 4.07 7.98
CA VAL A 71 -6.19 2.80 7.40
C VAL A 71 -5.70 2.97 5.96
N ARG A 72 -6.05 4.08 5.33
CA ARG A 72 -5.67 4.38 3.95
C ARG A 72 -4.14 4.53 3.84
N SER A 73 -3.59 4.01 2.75
CA SER A 73 -2.13 4.07 2.45
C SER A 73 -1.21 3.32 3.43
N VAL A 74 -1.75 2.56 4.38
CA VAL A 74 -0.96 1.73 5.29
C VAL A 74 -0.61 0.40 4.63
N ARG A 75 0.61 -0.10 4.81
CA ARG A 75 1.06 -1.43 4.36
C ARG A 75 0.40 -2.54 5.19
N GLU A 76 0.51 -3.78 4.74
CA GLU A 76 0.06 -4.97 5.48
C GLU A 76 0.69 -5.09 6.87
N ASP A 77 1.93 -4.60 7.04
CA ASP A 77 2.64 -4.54 8.32
C ASP A 77 2.12 -3.46 9.29
N GLY A 78 1.12 -2.67 8.89
CA GLY A 78 0.60 -1.58 9.72
C GLY A 78 1.43 -0.29 9.71
N ARG A 79 2.52 -0.25 8.93
CA ARG A 79 3.38 0.92 8.74
C ARG A 79 3.03 1.68 7.45
N LYS A 80 3.28 2.99 7.41
CA LYS A 80 3.13 3.79 6.17
C LYS A 80 4.40 3.69 5.33
N GLU A 81 4.25 3.60 4.01
CA GLU A 81 5.39 3.54 3.09
C GLU A 81 5.87 4.94 2.68
N ILE A 82 7.18 5.17 2.72
CA ILE A 82 7.83 6.36 2.15
C ILE A 82 8.75 5.94 1.01
N LEU A 83 8.62 6.62 -0.12
CA LEU A 83 9.48 6.42 -1.29
C LEU A 83 10.75 7.26 -1.17
N VAL A 84 11.92 6.60 -1.15
CA VAL A 84 13.23 7.26 -1.10
C VAL A 84 13.87 7.25 -2.48
N ARG A 85 14.28 8.43 -2.96
CA ARG A 85 14.93 8.63 -4.27
C ARG A 85 16.41 8.97 -4.18
N GLY A 86 16.92 9.40 -3.03
CA GLY A 86 18.32 9.81 -2.87
C GLY A 86 18.70 10.12 -1.43
N MET A 87 19.96 10.49 -1.21
CA MET A 87 20.49 10.83 0.11
C MET A 87 19.74 11.98 0.82
N PRO A 88 19.29 13.03 0.10
CA PRO A 88 18.51 14.11 0.73
C PRO A 88 17.21 13.60 1.37
N ASP A 89 16.59 12.57 0.80
CA ASP A 89 15.38 11.98 1.38
C ASP A 89 15.71 11.18 2.65
N VAL A 90 16.91 10.60 2.74
CA VAL A 90 17.38 9.88 3.94
C VAL A 90 17.67 10.85 5.07
N GLU A 91 18.28 12.00 4.77
CA GLU A 91 18.52 13.06 5.77
C GLU A 91 17.20 13.60 6.32
N LYS A 92 16.21 13.84 5.45
CA LYS A 92 14.84 14.21 5.87
C LYS A 92 14.18 13.14 6.73
N LEU A 93 14.48 11.85 6.52
CA LEU A 93 13.98 10.80 7.40
C LEU A 93 14.65 10.86 8.77
N LYS A 94 15.96 11.14 8.84
CA LYS A 94 16.68 11.26 10.12
C LYS A 94 16.25 12.44 10.96
N SER A 95 15.81 13.53 10.35
CA SER A 95 15.32 14.70 11.09
C SER A 95 13.95 14.47 11.74
N LEU A 96 13.26 13.37 11.43
CA LEU A 96 11.99 13.02 12.06
C LEU A 96 12.21 12.40 13.44
N PRO A 97 11.29 12.65 14.40
CA PRO A 97 11.40 12.09 15.74
C PRO A 97 11.23 10.56 15.75
N SER A 98 11.89 9.89 16.71
CA SER A 98 12.00 8.42 16.75
C SER A 98 10.66 7.68 16.82
N HIS A 99 9.62 8.29 17.38
CA HIS A 99 8.28 7.69 17.45
C HIS A 99 7.62 7.58 16.07
N GLU A 100 7.90 8.52 15.16
CA GLU A 100 7.35 8.51 13.81
C GLU A 100 8.10 7.50 12.92
N LEU A 101 9.42 7.37 13.11
CA LEU A 101 10.25 6.38 12.41
C LEU A 101 9.77 4.94 12.60
N GLN A 102 9.30 4.58 13.80
CA GLN A 102 8.77 3.23 14.08
C GLN A 102 7.51 2.89 13.28
N GLY A 103 6.71 3.91 12.92
CA GLY A 103 5.50 3.78 12.11
C GLY A 103 5.74 3.76 10.60
N LEU A 104 6.99 3.90 10.17
CA LEU A 104 7.37 4.07 8.77
C LEU A 104 8.10 2.85 8.20
N CYS A 105 7.94 2.66 6.89
CA CYS A 105 8.67 1.68 6.11
C CYS A 105 9.26 2.37 4.88
N VAL A 106 10.57 2.20 4.69
CA VAL A 106 11.26 2.79 3.55
C VAL A 106 11.16 1.87 2.33
N ARG A 107 10.72 2.43 1.20
CA ARG A 107 10.76 1.81 -0.11
C ARG A 107 11.72 2.60 -1.01
N PHE A 108 12.74 1.94 -1.53
CA PHE A 108 13.60 2.57 -2.53
C PHE A 108 12.89 2.69 -3.88
N ALA A 109 13.11 3.81 -4.56
CA ALA A 109 12.65 4.01 -5.92
C ALA A 109 13.25 2.98 -6.89
N SER A 110 12.47 2.57 -7.90
CA SER A 110 12.91 1.61 -8.91
C SER A 110 14.11 2.12 -9.72
N SER A 111 14.20 3.44 -9.93
CA SER A 111 15.30 4.11 -10.64
C SER A 111 16.65 4.02 -9.92
N LEU A 112 16.68 3.73 -8.62
CA LEU A 112 17.92 3.66 -7.86
C LEU A 112 18.70 2.38 -8.18
N SER A 113 19.97 2.55 -8.52
CA SER A 113 20.91 1.44 -8.74
C SER A 113 21.21 0.66 -7.45
N LYS A 114 21.68 -0.58 -7.59
CA LYS A 114 22.12 -1.41 -6.45
C LYS A 114 23.21 -0.72 -5.62
N LYS A 115 24.19 -0.07 -6.28
CA LYS A 115 25.29 0.65 -5.63
C LYS A 115 24.78 1.81 -4.77
N THR A 116 23.88 2.61 -5.32
CA THR A 116 23.28 3.73 -4.59
C THR A 116 22.48 3.25 -3.38
N ARG A 117 21.70 2.17 -3.53
CA ARG A 117 20.95 1.58 -2.41
C ARG A 117 21.86 1.07 -1.29
N ALA A 118 22.98 0.42 -1.64
CA ALA A 118 23.96 -0.06 -0.68
C ALA A 118 24.57 1.07 0.15
N LYS A 119 24.80 2.25 -0.44
CA LYS A 119 25.28 3.44 0.29
C LYS A 119 24.24 3.97 1.30
N MET A 120 22.95 3.84 0.99
CA MET A 120 21.87 4.43 1.78
C MET A 120 21.37 3.51 2.90
N LEU A 121 21.53 2.19 2.76
CA LEU A 121 21.11 1.21 3.76
C LEU A 121 21.75 1.42 5.14
N PRO A 122 23.09 1.58 5.27
CA PRO A 122 23.72 1.87 6.55
C PRO A 122 23.21 3.18 7.15
N ALA A 123 23.01 4.20 6.32
CA ALA A 123 22.54 5.49 6.79
C ALA A 123 21.14 5.42 7.41
N ILE A 124 20.25 4.54 6.93
CA ILE A 124 18.87 4.40 7.45
C ILE A 124 18.82 3.58 8.76
N ASN A 125 19.76 2.65 8.95
CA ASN A 125 19.76 1.74 10.10
C ASN A 125 20.47 2.30 11.35
N GLN A 126 21.20 3.41 11.19
CA GLN A 126 21.81 4.17 12.27
C GLN A 126 20.77 5.02 12.98
#